data_AF-A0A0C9RKT4-F1
#
_entry.id   AF-A0A0C9RKT4-F1
#
_cell.length_a   1.000
_cell.length_b   1.000
_cell.length_c   1.000
_cell.angle_alpha   90.00
_cell.angle_beta   90.00
_cell.angle_gamma   90.00
#
_symmetry.space_group_name_H-M   'P 1'
#
loop_
_entity.id
_entity.type
_entity.pdbx_description
1 polymer ?
#
loop_
_entity_poly.entity_id
_entity_poly.type
_entity_poly.pdbx_seq_one_letter_code
_entity_poly.pdbx_strand_id
1 'polypeptide(L)'
;MGASYRPHDNIQKIGSTEQLSAWITQVRSKRIKYLRNRQRNIRVEAVLAYALFQAEQELRMKQIAKIAKWQEIKHKMVHHIKANDECENRLSISDSKSNSKNIWTDASYPELSSLDSFMTQLSKVKVNQR
;
A
#
# COMPACT_ATOMS: atom_id res chain seq x y z
N MET A 1 37.22 17.73 -26.52
CA MET A 1 36.47 16.45 -26.57
C MET A 1 35.21 16.61 -25.75
N GLY A 2 34.04 16.55 -26.40
CA GLY A 2 32.75 16.78 -25.74
C GLY A 2 32.22 15.52 -25.07
N ALA A 3 32.00 15.58 -23.76
CA ALA A 3 31.28 14.54 -23.03
C ALA A 3 29.78 14.66 -23.36
N SER A 4 29.30 13.76 -24.22
CA SER A 4 27.88 13.58 -24.49
C SER A 4 27.21 12.97 -23.25
N TYR A 5 26.50 13.79 -22.48
CA TYR A 5 25.58 13.30 -21.45
C TYR A 5 24.38 12.66 -22.16
N ARG A 6 24.38 11.33 -22.30
CA ARG A 6 23.15 10.61 -22.63
C ARG A 6 22.27 10.54 -21.39
N PRO A 7 21.03 11.06 -21.41
CA PRO A 7 20.08 10.76 -20.36
C PRO A 7 19.77 9.26 -20.42
N HIS A 8 19.99 8.59 -19.30
CA HIS A 8 19.80 7.16 -19.14
C HIS A 8 18.31 6.81 -19.34
N ASP A 9 17.99 6.03 -20.38
CA ASP A 9 16.64 5.58 -20.78
C ASP A 9 15.97 4.59 -19.79
N ASN A 10 16.25 4.70 -18.50
CA ASN A 10 15.76 3.78 -17.48
C ASN A 10 14.38 4.18 -16.92
N ILE A 11 13.52 4.75 -17.77
CA ILE A 11 12.16 5.20 -17.42
C ILE A 11 11.11 4.09 -17.71
N GLN A 12 11.49 3.03 -18.43
CA GLN A 12 10.51 2.12 -19.05
C GLN A 12 9.79 1.16 -18.10
N LYS A 13 10.08 1.13 -16.79
CA LYS A 13 9.31 0.27 -15.86
C LYS A 13 9.21 0.79 -14.43
N ILE A 14 9.24 2.11 -14.25
CA ILE A 14 8.91 2.74 -12.97
C ILE A 14 7.40 2.97 -12.99
N GLY A 15 6.68 2.50 -11.96
CA GLY A 15 5.22 2.66 -11.93
C GLY A 15 4.85 4.14 -12.10
N SER A 16 3.75 4.45 -12.80
CA SER A 16 3.33 5.83 -13.10
C SER A 16 3.35 6.76 -11.86
N THR A 17 3.07 6.22 -10.67
CA THR A 17 3.11 6.96 -9.40
C THR A 17 4.52 7.20 -8.85
N GLU A 18 5.45 6.27 -9.07
CA GLU A 18 6.86 6.40 -8.66
C GLU A 18 7.61 7.37 -9.57
N GLN A 19 7.27 7.38 -10.85
CA GLN A 19 7.79 8.38 -11.78
C GLN A 19 7.32 9.79 -11.36
N LEU A 20 6.06 9.93 -10.96
CA LEU A 20 5.50 11.19 -10.48
C LEU A 20 6.17 11.64 -9.17
N SER A 21 6.43 10.73 -8.21
CA SER A 21 7.10 11.08 -6.96
C SER A 21 8.57 11.46 -7.15
N ALA A 22 9.29 10.76 -8.05
CA ALA A 22 10.65 11.10 -8.43
C ALA A 22 10.71 12.49 -9.10
N TRP A 23 9.76 12.77 -10.00
CA TRP A 23 9.66 14.07 -10.66
C TRP A 23 9.36 15.21 -9.67
N ILE A 24 8.41 15.02 -8.75
CA ILE A 24 8.12 16.01 -7.68
C ILE A 24 9.39 16.30 -6.86
N THR A 25 10.13 15.26 -6.50
CA THR A 25 11.39 15.41 -5.74
C THR A 25 12.41 16.22 -6.53
N GLN A 26 12.58 15.93 -7.82
CA GLN A 26 13.47 16.68 -8.69
C GLN A 26 13.07 18.15 -8.84
N VAL A 27 11.78 18.44 -9.01
CA VAL A 27 11.26 19.82 -9.12
C VAL A 27 11.42 20.58 -7.80
N ARG A 28 11.19 19.94 -6.64
CA ARG A 28 11.48 20.52 -5.33
C ARG A 28 12.96 20.90 -5.19
N SER A 29 13.86 19.99 -5.55
CA SER A 29 15.31 20.28 -5.54
C SER A 29 15.68 21.43 -6.48
N LYS A 30 15.09 21.48 -7.69
CA LYS A 30 15.30 22.59 -8.63
C LYS A 30 14.79 23.92 -8.06
N ARG A 31 13.61 23.93 -7.43
CA ARG A 31 13.04 25.12 -6.80
C ARG A 31 13.90 25.63 -5.64
N ILE A 32 14.41 24.76 -4.78
CA ILE A 32 15.32 25.15 -3.68
C ILE A 32 16.59 25.80 -4.22
N LYS A 33 17.21 25.19 -5.24
CA LYS A 33 18.39 25.75 -5.91
C LYS A 33 18.09 27.12 -6.53
N TYR A 34 16.92 27.25 -7.15
CA TYR A 34 16.46 28.49 -7.77
C TYR A 34 16.22 29.60 -6.74
N LEU A 35 15.56 29.29 -5.63
CA LEU A 35 15.27 30.23 -4.54
C LEU A 35 16.53 30.77 -3.87
N ARG A 36 17.62 29.98 -3.87
CA ARG A 36 18.92 30.37 -3.34
C ARG A 36 19.67 31.35 -4.25
N ASN A 37 19.22 31.55 -5.50
CA ASN A 37 19.82 32.50 -6.43
C ASN A 37 19.34 33.94 -6.17
N ARG A 38 20.28 34.88 -6.17
CA ARG A 38 20.03 36.31 -5.90
C ARG A 38 19.36 37.03 -7.08
N GLN A 39 19.52 36.51 -8.30
CA GLN A 39 18.85 36.99 -9.51
C GLN A 39 17.71 36.04 -9.92
N ARG A 40 16.72 35.88 -9.04
CA ARG A 40 15.56 35.02 -9.30
C ARG A 40 14.50 35.73 -10.14
N ASN A 41 14.05 35.07 -11.19
CA ASN A 41 12.93 35.49 -12.03
C ASN A 41 11.62 34.97 -11.42
N ILE A 42 10.79 35.89 -10.97
CA ILE A 42 9.52 35.62 -10.28
C ILE A 42 8.58 34.77 -11.15
N ARG A 43 8.62 34.94 -12.48
CA ARG A 43 7.77 34.15 -13.40
C ARG A 43 8.16 32.67 -13.39
N VAL A 44 9.45 32.39 -13.43
CA VAL A 44 9.97 31.01 -13.39
C VAL A 44 9.65 30.38 -12.03
N GLU A 45 9.76 31.14 -10.95
CA GLU A 45 9.37 30.68 -9.61
C GLU A 45 7.89 30.31 -9.54
N ALA A 46 7.01 31.17 -10.07
CA ALA A 46 5.58 30.91 -10.11
C ALA A 46 5.24 29.66 -10.93
N VAL A 47 5.87 29.47 -12.10
CA VAL A 47 5.70 28.26 -12.93
C VAL A 47 6.16 27.01 -12.19
N LEU A 48 7.32 27.05 -11.53
CA LEU A 48 7.82 25.92 -10.73
C LEU A 48 6.90 25.59 -9.56
N ALA A 49 6.38 26.62 -8.87
CA ALA A 49 5.46 26.44 -7.76
C ALA A 49 4.14 25.82 -8.23
N TYR A 50 3.58 26.31 -9.35
CA TYR A 50 2.35 25.79 -9.93
C TYR A 50 2.52 24.34 -10.42
N ALA A 51 3.59 24.06 -11.16
CA ALA A 51 3.87 22.71 -11.66
C ALA A 51 4.05 21.70 -10.52
N LEU A 52 4.72 22.11 -9.44
CA LEU A 52 4.90 21.31 -8.24
C LEU A 52 3.56 21.07 -7.52
N PHE A 53 2.74 22.11 -7.35
CA PHE A 53 1.41 21.99 -6.76
C PHE A 53 0.53 21.02 -7.54
N GLN A 54 0.48 21.14 -8.87
CA GLN A 54 -0.32 20.25 -9.71
C GLN A 54 0.10 18.79 -9.59
N ALA A 55 1.40 18.50 -9.63
CA ALA A 55 1.89 17.13 -9.49
C ALA A 55 1.60 16.54 -8.09
N GLU A 56 1.72 17.34 -7.02
CA GLU A 56 1.35 16.92 -5.68
C GLU A 56 -0.15 16.61 -5.56
N GLN A 57 -1.01 17.42 -6.19
CA GLN A 57 -2.45 17.18 -6.23
C GLN A 57 -2.78 15.90 -7.00
N GLU A 58 -2.16 15.68 -8.16
CA GLU A 58 -2.34 14.45 -8.92
C GLU A 58 -1.93 13.22 -8.11
N LEU A 59 -0.80 13.29 -7.40
CA LEU A 59 -0.35 12.19 -6.55
C LEU A 59 -1.34 11.92 -5.41
N ARG A 60 -1.85 12.96 -4.74
CA ARG A 60 -2.89 12.83 -3.70
C ARG A 60 -4.15 12.18 -4.24
N MET A 61 -4.64 12.63 -5.40
CA MET A 61 -5.84 12.04 -6.03
C MET A 61 -5.64 10.55 -6.31
N LYS A 62 -4.47 10.15 -6.86
CA LYS A 62 -4.13 8.74 -7.10
C LYS A 62 -4.07 7.93 -5.81
N GLN A 63 -3.50 8.49 -4.74
CA GLN A 63 -3.46 7.84 -3.43
C GLN A 63 -4.85 7.65 -2.82
N ILE A 64 -5.69 8.69 -2.85
CA ILE A 64 -7.08 8.63 -2.37
C ILE A 64 -7.87 7.58 -3.15
N ALA A 65 -7.78 7.56 -4.48
CA ALA A 65 -8.45 6.54 -5.30
C ALA A 65 -7.99 5.12 -4.95
N LYS A 66 -6.69 4.93 -4.70
CA LYS A 66 -6.16 3.63 -4.25
C LYS A 66 -6.72 3.24 -2.88
N ILE A 67 -6.78 4.17 -1.93
CA ILE A 67 -7.36 3.92 -0.60
C ILE A 67 -8.84 3.57 -0.72
N ALA A 68 -9.61 4.33 -1.48
CA ALA A 68 -11.03 4.08 -1.71
C ALA A 68 -11.27 2.67 -2.30
N LYS A 69 -10.47 2.27 -3.29
CA LYS A 69 -10.53 0.93 -3.86
C LYS A 69 -10.22 -0.17 -2.82
N TRP A 70 -9.21 0.04 -1.98
CA TRP A 70 -8.90 -0.91 -0.90
C TRP A 70 -9.99 -0.97 0.17
N GLN A 71 -10.62 0.16 0.50
CA GLN A 71 -11.76 0.21 1.40
C GLN A 71 -12.96 -0.54 0.82
N GLU A 72 -13.25 -0.38 -0.47
CA GLU A 72 -14.30 -1.13 -1.16
C GLU A 72 -14.05 -2.64 -1.14
N ILE A 73 -12.83 -3.07 -1.48
CA ILE A 73 -12.44 -4.49 -1.42
C ILE A 73 -12.59 -5.03 0.01
N LYS A 74 -12.11 -4.29 1.01
CA LYS A 74 -12.25 -4.65 2.43
C LYS A 74 -13.72 -4.78 2.81
N HIS A 75 -14.57 -3.85 2.39
CA HIS A 75 -16.01 -3.89 2.65
C HIS A 75 -16.67 -5.11 2.02
N LYS A 76 -16.35 -5.41 0.76
CA LYS A 76 -16.84 -6.62 0.07
C LYS A 76 -16.41 -7.90 0.78
N MET A 77 -15.15 -8.01 1.20
CA MET A 77 -14.66 -9.17 1.96
C MET A 77 -15.38 -9.33 3.30
N VAL A 78 -15.59 -8.24 4.05
CA VAL A 78 -16.35 -8.29 5.32
C VAL A 78 -17.81 -8.67 5.09
N HIS A 79 -18.44 -8.17 4.03
CA HIS A 79 -19.81 -8.57 3.68
C HIS A 79 -19.91 -10.03 3.25
N HIS A 80 -18.94 -10.56 2.50
CA HIS A 80 -18.91 -11.99 2.17
C HIS A 80 -18.77 -12.86 3.42
N ILE A 81 -17.99 -12.43 4.42
CA ILE A 81 -17.89 -13.14 5.71
C ILE A 81 -19.25 -13.12 6.42
N LYS A 82 -19.92 -11.96 6.51
CA LYS A 82 -21.23 -11.85 7.17
C LYS A 82 -22.35 -12.58 6.44
N ALA A 83 -22.35 -12.59 5.10
CA ALA A 83 -23.34 -13.28 4.29
C ALA A 83 -23.21 -14.80 4.39
N ASN A 84 -21.99 -15.34 4.52
CA ASN A 84 -21.79 -16.77 4.82
C ASN A 84 -22.29 -17.12 6.23
N ASP A 85 -22.05 -16.24 7.21
CA ASP A 85 -22.55 -16.39 8.59
C ASP A 85 -24.10 -16.42 8.62
N GLU A 86 -24.77 -15.56 7.85
CA GLU A 86 -26.23 -15.53 7.74
C GLU A 86 -26.82 -16.71 6.95
N CYS A 87 -26.10 -17.25 5.97
CA CYS A 87 -26.52 -18.43 5.21
C CYS A 87 -26.39 -19.72 6.03
N GLU A 88 -25.36 -19.84 6.89
CA GLU A 88 -25.25 -20.95 7.84
C GLU A 88 -26.29 -20.86 8.96
N ASN A 89 -26.62 -19.64 9.42
CA ASN A 89 -27.61 -19.44 10.47
C ASN A 89 -29.07 -19.73 10.02
N ARG A 90 -29.34 -19.73 8.71
CA ARG A 90 -30.63 -20.17 8.16
C ARG A 90 -30.74 -21.69 7.96
N LEU A 91 -29.64 -22.43 8.00
CA LEU A 91 -29.60 -23.88 7.88
C LEU A 91 -29.47 -24.61 9.23
N SER A 92 -29.41 -23.87 10.35
CA SER A 92 -29.11 -24.41 11.68
C SER A 92 -30.10 -23.99 12.76
N ILE A 93 -31.41 -23.94 12.44
CA ILE A 93 -32.46 -24.08 13.47
C ILE A 93 -32.67 -25.57 13.73
N SER A 94 -31.68 -26.20 14.36
CA SER A 94 -31.86 -27.44 15.11
C SER A 94 -30.63 -27.64 15.97
N ASP A 95 -30.80 -27.31 17.24
CA ASP A 95 -30.09 -27.82 18.40
C ASP A 95 -28.56 -27.88 18.35
N SER A 96 -27.93 -26.99 19.10
CA SER A 96 -27.19 -27.34 20.33
C SER A 96 -25.96 -26.47 20.58
N LYS A 97 -26.00 -25.85 21.77
CA LYS A 97 -24.88 -25.60 22.70
C LYS A 97 -23.60 -24.97 22.12
N SER A 98 -23.47 -23.68 22.39
CA SER A 98 -22.27 -22.86 22.21
C SER A 98 -21.01 -23.57 22.70
N ASN A 99 -20.12 -23.86 21.76
CA ASN A 99 -18.70 -23.94 22.03
C ASN A 99 -18.01 -23.10 20.96
N SER A 100 -17.56 -21.91 21.35
CA SER A 100 -16.85 -20.97 20.51
C SER A 100 -15.51 -21.56 20.08
N LYS A 101 -15.52 -22.43 19.08
CA LYS A 101 -14.31 -22.77 18.34
C LYS A 101 -14.15 -21.72 17.25
N ASN A 102 -12.96 -21.14 17.21
CA ASN A 102 -12.58 -20.09 16.28
C ASN A 102 -12.98 -20.51 14.85
N ILE A 103 -13.82 -19.72 14.19
CA ILE A 103 -14.31 -19.97 12.82
C ILE A 103 -13.16 -20.22 11.82
N TRP A 104 -11.97 -19.70 12.11
CA TRP A 104 -10.75 -19.90 11.33
C TRP A 104 -10.16 -21.32 11.39
N THR A 105 -10.56 -22.19 12.33
CA THR A 105 -10.07 -23.57 12.38
C THR A 105 -10.79 -24.52 11.43
N ASP A 106 -12.00 -24.17 10.96
CA ASP A 106 -12.81 -25.07 10.13
C ASP A 106 -12.53 -24.94 8.63
N ALA A 107 -11.97 -23.80 8.21
CA ALA A 107 -11.25 -23.69 6.94
C ALA A 107 -9.85 -24.29 7.09
N SER A 108 -9.77 -25.59 7.35
CA SER A 108 -8.52 -26.31 7.52
C SER A 108 -7.79 -26.38 6.17
N TYR A 109 -6.99 -25.35 5.87
CA TYR A 109 -5.99 -25.42 4.81
C TYR A 109 -4.89 -26.36 5.32
N PRO A 110 -4.74 -27.57 4.78
CA PRO A 110 -3.77 -28.55 5.30
C PRO A 110 -2.32 -28.04 5.20
N GLU A 111 -2.04 -27.08 4.32
CA GLU A 111 -0.74 -26.42 4.23
C GLU A 111 -0.45 -25.49 5.43
N LEU A 112 -1.48 -24.85 6.00
CA LEU A 112 -1.34 -23.92 7.13
C LEU A 112 -1.30 -24.62 8.49
N SER A 113 -1.82 -25.85 8.59
CA SER A 113 -1.66 -26.65 9.82
C SER A 113 -0.19 -27.00 10.07
N SER A 114 0.58 -27.22 9.00
CA SER A 114 2.03 -27.42 9.08
C SER A 114 2.76 -26.17 9.61
N LEU A 115 2.28 -24.98 9.25
CA LEU A 115 2.83 -23.70 9.70
C LEU A 115 2.53 -23.46 11.19
N ASP A 116 1.33 -23.78 11.67
CA ASP A 116 0.97 -23.63 13.08
C ASP A 116 1.77 -24.61 13.97
N SER A 117 1.97 -25.84 13.50
CA SER A 117 2.88 -26.80 14.13
C SER A 117 4.34 -26.29 14.17
N PHE A 118 4.79 -25.59 13.14
CA PHE A 118 6.13 -25.00 13.10
C PHE A 118 6.27 -23.80 14.06
N MET A 119 5.26 -22.92 14.12
CA MET A 119 5.24 -21.77 15.03
C MET A 119 5.20 -22.20 16.50
N THR A 120 4.48 -23.28 16.81
CA THR A 120 4.48 -23.89 18.16
C THR A 120 5.77 -24.62 18.50
N GLN A 121 6.55 -25.10 17.52
CA GLN A 121 7.92 -25.57 17.75
C GLN A 121 8.87 -24.40 18.05
N LEU A 122 8.76 -23.29 17.31
CA LEU A 122 9.59 -22.10 17.53
C LEU A 122 9.38 -21.48 18.92
N SER A 123 8.14 -21.47 19.42
CA SER A 123 7.85 -20.95 20.76
C SER A 123 8.51 -21.78 21.87
N LYS A 124 8.64 -23.10 21.68
CA LYS A 124 9.33 -24.00 22.62
C LYS A 124 10.83 -23.79 22.64
N VAL A 125 11.44 -23.44 21.50
CA VAL A 125 12.90 -23.18 21.41
C VAL A 125 13.27 -21.85 22.09
N LYS A 126 12.37 -20.86 22.12
CA LYS A 126 12.63 -19.53 22.69
C LYS A 126 12.69 -19.51 24.24
N VAL A 127 12.46 -20.64 24.92
CA VAL A 127 12.46 -20.71 26.40
C VAL A 127 13.78 -21.22 27.00
N ASN A 128 14.77 -21.63 26.19
CA ASN A 128 16.09 -22.01 26.71
C ASN A 128 17.15 -20.93 26.41
N GLN A 129 17.08 -19.84 27.17
CA GLN A 129 18.25 -19.02 27.50
C GLN A 129 18.41 -18.98 29.01
N ARG A 130 19.09 -20.00 29.54
CA ARG A 130 19.88 -19.94 30.77
C ARG A 130 20.86 -21.10 30.79
#